data_AF-A0A090SZZ0-F1
#
_entry.id   AF-A0A090SZZ0-F1
#
_cell.length_a   1.000
_cell.length_b   1.000
_cell.length_c   1.000
_cell.angle_alpha   90.00
_cell.angle_beta   90.00
_cell.angle_gamma   90.00
#
_symmetry.space_group_name_H-M   'P 1'
#
loop_
_entity.id
_entity.type
_entity.pdbx_description
1 polymer ?
#
loop_
_entity_poly.entity_id
_entity_poly.type
_entity_poly.pdbx_seq_one_letter_code
_entity_poly.pdbx_strand_id
1 'polypeptide(L)'
;MIKTHRNFVLHGSNQRHAQIHVNPVGELDVDIVESNEHHNTELNELSFKRSQHSTLVKGFEIHDHKAWQITLNNRDADELSTIVKRANDDYEELMRDL
;
A
#
# COMPACT_ATOMS: atom_id res chain seq x y z
N MET A 1 -7.65 0.64 17.45
CA MET A 1 -6.80 0.43 16.26
C MET A 1 -6.41 1.77 15.65
N ILE A 2 -5.13 1.96 15.31
CA ILE A 2 -4.59 3.23 14.80
C ILE A 2 -4.37 3.07 13.29
N LYS A 3 -5.01 3.91 12.47
CA LYS A 3 -4.73 3.97 11.03
C LYS A 3 -3.32 4.51 10.81
N THR A 4 -2.50 3.80 10.04
CA THR A 4 -1.14 4.24 9.73
C THR A 4 -1.13 5.04 8.45
N HIS A 5 -0.69 6.30 8.54
CA HIS A 5 -0.53 7.19 7.40
C HIS A 5 0.95 7.36 7.04
N ARG A 6 1.28 7.19 5.76
CA ARG A 6 2.63 7.38 5.23
C ARG A 6 2.62 8.05 3.86
N ASN A 7 3.55 9.00 3.68
CA ASN A 7 3.81 9.64 2.40
C ASN A 7 5.06 9.02 1.77
N PHE A 8 4.95 8.58 0.52
CA PHE A 8 6.07 8.05 -0.24
C PHE A 8 6.27 8.82 -1.54
N VAL A 9 7.51 8.86 -2.02
CA VAL A 9 7.85 9.47 -3.31
C VAL A 9 7.87 8.37 -4.36
N LEU A 10 7.08 8.56 -5.42
CA LEU A 10 7.02 7.62 -6.53
C LEU A 10 8.31 7.66 -7.34
N HIS A 11 8.97 6.50 -7.44
CA HIS A 11 10.23 6.36 -8.16
C HIS A 11 9.99 6.42 -9.68
N GLY A 12 10.72 7.30 -10.37
CA GLY A 12 10.71 7.41 -11.83
C GLY A 12 9.62 8.31 -12.42
N SER A 13 8.75 8.92 -11.62
CA SER A 13 7.76 9.89 -12.11
C SER A 13 7.86 11.22 -11.38
N ASN A 14 8.24 12.29 -12.10
CA ASN A 14 8.31 13.72 -11.75
C ASN A 14 7.86 14.10 -10.32
N GLN A 15 8.56 13.60 -9.29
CA GLN A 15 8.29 13.92 -7.88
C GLN A 15 6.82 13.77 -7.46
N ARG A 16 6.11 12.77 -7.98
CA ARG A 16 4.75 12.46 -7.51
C ARG A 16 4.79 11.84 -6.12
N HIS A 17 3.82 12.18 -5.28
CA HIS A 17 3.69 11.68 -3.93
C HIS A 17 2.48 10.75 -3.83
N ALA A 18 2.71 9.58 -3.23
CA ALA A 18 1.64 8.67 -2.83
C ALA A 18 1.41 8.81 -1.32
N GLN A 19 0.21 9.21 -0.94
CA GLN A 19 -0.26 9.12 0.44
C GLN A 19 -0.91 7.75 0.60
N ILE A 20 -0.38 6.97 1.53
CA ILE A 20 -0.85 5.61 1.78
C ILE A 20 -1.48 5.58 3.17
N HIS A 21 -2.72 5.13 3.21
CA HIS A 21 -3.44 4.85 4.44
C HIS A 21 -3.60 3.35 4.60
N VAL A 22 -2.93 2.78 5.61
CA VAL A 22 -3.07 1.37 5.94
C VAL A 22 -4.13 1.24 7.04
N ASN A 23 -5.22 0.56 6.72
CA ASN A 23 -6.33 0.31 7.62
C ASN A 23 -6.15 -1.09 8.24
N PRO A 24 -6.05 -1.21 9.58
CA PRO A 24 -5.85 -2.50 10.24
C PRO A 24 -7.07 -3.45 10.19
N VAL A 25 -8.10 -3.09 9.43
CA VAL A 25 -9.24 -3.96 9.11
C VAL A 25 -9.06 -4.69 7.76
N GLY A 26 -7.86 -4.66 7.18
CA GLY A 26 -7.52 -5.43 5.98
C GLY A 26 -7.51 -4.65 4.66
N GLU A 27 -7.53 -3.31 4.70
CA GLU A 27 -7.60 -2.46 3.50
C GLU A 27 -6.45 -1.44 3.46
N LEU A 28 -6.11 -0.98 2.25
CA LEU A 28 -5.13 0.06 2.00
C LEU A 28 -5.63 1.04 0.94
N ASP A 29 -5.58 2.32 1.26
CA ASP A 29 -5.84 3.40 0.32
C ASP A 29 -4.53 4.02 -0.17
N VAL A 30 -4.48 4.38 -1.45
CA VAL A 30 -3.39 5.11 -2.10
C VAL A 30 -3.95 6.33 -2.80
N ASP A 31 -3.56 7.53 -2.35
CA ASP A 31 -3.87 8.79 -2.99
C ASP A 31 -2.62 9.34 -3.70
N ILE A 32 -2.69 9.53 -5.01
CA ILE A 32 -1.64 10.21 -5.79
C ILE A 32 -2.06 11.67 -5.96
N VAL A 33 -1.48 12.53 -5.13
CA VAL A 33 -1.93 13.93 -4.96
C VAL A 33 -1.87 14.72 -6.27
N GLU A 34 -0.80 14.55 -7.05
CA GLU A 34 -0.57 15.36 -8.25
C GLU A 34 -1.50 14.99 -9.41
N SER A 35 -1.99 13.76 -9.46
CA SER A 35 -2.91 13.31 -10.52
C SER A 35 -4.35 13.16 -10.06
N ASN A 36 -4.64 13.44 -8.78
CA ASN A 36 -5.95 13.25 -8.17
C ASN A 36 -6.49 11.82 -8.41
N GLU A 37 -5.58 10.84 -8.41
CA GLU A 37 -5.90 9.42 -8.51
C GLU A 37 -6.02 8.85 -7.10
N HIS A 38 -7.08 8.07 -6.88
CA HIS A 38 -7.32 7.34 -5.65
C HIS A 38 -7.48 5.87 -5.99
N HIS A 39 -6.80 5.03 -5.22
CA HIS A 39 -6.88 3.58 -5.31
C HIS A 39 -7.17 2.98 -3.94
N ASN A 40 -7.96 1.91 -3.92
CA ASN A 40 -8.19 1.13 -2.72
C ASN A 40 -7.87 -0.35 -3.01
N THR A 41 -7.39 -1.10 -2.03
CA THR A 41 -7.15 -2.54 -2.19
C THR A 41 -7.20 -3.27 -0.87
N GLU A 42 -7.51 -4.56 -0.91
CA GLU A 42 -7.32 -5.43 0.25
C GLU A 42 -5.82 -5.70 0.47
N LEU A 43 -5.39 -5.76 1.73
CA LEU A 43 -3.99 -6.04 2.07
C LEU A 43 -3.51 -7.38 1.52
N ASN A 44 -4.42 -8.35 1.37
CA ASN A 44 -4.13 -9.68 0.82
C ASN A 44 -3.96 -9.69 -0.71
N GLU A 45 -4.47 -8.68 -1.39
CA GLU A 45 -4.34 -8.51 -2.85
C GLU A 45 -3.08 -7.69 -3.24
N LEU A 46 -2.32 -7.21 -2.25
CA LEU A 46 -1.07 -6.49 -2.48
C LEU A 46 0.07 -7.43 -2.89
N SER A 47 0.78 -7.03 -3.94
CA SER A 47 1.99 -7.72 -4.40
C SER A 47 3.18 -6.77 -4.50
N PHE A 48 4.30 -7.19 -3.93
CA PHE A 48 5.57 -6.46 -3.94
C PHE A 48 6.58 -7.18 -4.82
N LYS A 49 6.94 -6.58 -5.96
CA LYS A 49 7.95 -7.11 -6.89
C LYS A 49 9.22 -6.26 -6.84
N ARG A 50 10.20 -6.71 -6.06
CA ARG A 50 11.49 -6.03 -5.89
C ARG A 50 12.38 -6.17 -7.12
N SER A 51 13.08 -5.09 -7.47
CA SER A 51 14.13 -5.01 -8.50
C SER A 51 15.40 -4.38 -7.92
N GLN A 52 16.46 -4.24 -8.72
CA GLN A 52 17.76 -3.70 -8.24
C GLN A 52 17.64 -2.31 -7.59
N HIS A 53 16.83 -1.42 -8.15
CA HIS A 53 16.75 -0.02 -7.71
C HIS A 53 15.40 0.41 -7.15
N SER A 54 14.35 -0.37 -7.41
CA SER A 54 12.98 -0.03 -7.06
C SER A 54 12.15 -1.27 -6.81
N THR A 55 11.01 -1.10 -6.16
CA THR A 55 10.03 -2.14 -5.94
C THR A 55 8.70 -1.70 -6.52
N LEU A 56 8.13 -2.57 -7.35
CA LEU A 56 6.81 -2.38 -7.93
C LEU A 56 5.77 -2.92 -6.95
N VAL A 57 4.88 -2.06 -6.48
CA VAL A 57 3.75 -2.41 -5.63
C VAL A 57 2.51 -2.45 -6.53
N LYS A 58 1.77 -3.54 -6.45
CA LYS A 58 0.54 -3.76 -7.21
C LYS A 58 -0.61 -4.07 -6.26
N GLY A 59 -1.80 -3.62 -6.62
CA GLY A 59 -3.04 -3.98 -5.96
C GLY A 59 -4.19 -4.05 -6.95
N PHE A 60 -5.34 -4.50 -6.47
CA PHE A 60 -6.59 -4.54 -7.21
C PHE A 60 -7.64 -3.68 -6.49
N GLU A 61 -8.32 -2.81 -7.24
CA GLU A 61 -9.46 -2.04 -6.73
C GLU A 61 -10.53 -2.97 -6.17
N ILE A 62 -10.98 -2.73 -4.93
CA ILE A 62 -12.03 -3.54 -4.29
C ILE A 62 -13.34 -3.49 -5.09
N HIS A 63 -13.70 -2.32 -5.63
CA HIS A 63 -14.98 -2.14 -6.31
C HIS A 63 -14.94 -2.42 -7.82
N ASP A 64 -13.85 -2.05 -8.49
CA ASP A 64 -13.77 -2.09 -9.96
C ASP A 64 -12.91 -3.25 -10.49
N HIS A 65 -12.29 -4.05 -9.62
CA HIS A 65 -11.30 -5.11 -9.97
C HIS A 65 -10.20 -4.63 -10.93
N LYS A 66 -9.97 -3.32 -10.98
CA LYS A 66 -8.98 -2.70 -11.84
C LYS A 66 -7.63 -2.84 -11.15
N ALA A 67 -6.65 -3.40 -11.85
CA ALA A 67 -5.29 -3.45 -11.35
C ALA A 67 -4.68 -2.05 -11.37
N TRP A 68 -4.01 -1.68 -10.27
CA TRP A 68 -3.18 -0.50 -10.17
C TRP A 68 -1.76 -0.89 -9.79
N GLN A 69 -0.81 0.00 -10.09
CA GLN A 69 0.57 -0.20 -9.69
C GLN A 69 1.29 1.12 -9.43
N ILE A 70 2.09 1.14 -8.38
CA ILE A 70 3.00 2.23 -8.06
C ILE A 70 4.43 1.69 -7.95
N THR A 71 5.41 2.53 -8.28
CA THR A 71 6.82 2.18 -8.12
C THR A 71 7.39 2.98 -6.97
N LEU A 72 7.89 2.30 -5.96
CA LEU A 72 8.58 2.89 -4.82
C LEU A 72 10.07 2.60 -4.91
N ASN A 73 10.89 3.40 -4.25
CA ASN A 73 12.27 2.99 -3.99
C ASN A 73 12.26 1.78 -3.04
N ASN A 74 13.36 1.02 -3.00
CA ASN A 74 13.41 -0.21 -2.21
C ASN A 74 13.22 0.03 -0.70
N ARG A 75 13.70 1.16 -0.17
CA ARG A 75 13.58 1.49 1.26
C ARG A 75 12.13 1.78 1.65
N ASP A 76 11.46 2.59 0.84
CA ASP A 76 10.06 2.97 1.04
C ASP A 76 9.14 1.73 0.91
N ALA A 77 9.44 0.84 -0.04
CA ALA A 77 8.71 -0.41 -0.20
C ALA A 77 8.92 -1.38 0.98
N ASP A 78 10.12 -1.44 1.55
CA ASP A 78 10.41 -2.25 2.74
C ASP A 78 9.65 -1.72 3.97
N GLU A 79 9.58 -0.39 4.12
CA GLU A 79 8.77 0.24 5.17
C GLU A 79 7.28 -0.08 4.98
N LEU A 80 6.75 0.12 3.77
CA LEU A 80 5.35 -0.19 3.47
C LEU A 80 5.03 -1.66 3.72
N SER A 81 5.87 -2.59 3.25
CA SER A 81 5.67 -4.02 3.48
C SER A 81 5.65 -4.37 4.97
N THR A 82 6.49 -3.73 5.77
CA THR A 82 6.49 -3.92 7.23
C THR A 82 5.19 -3.44 7.87
N ILE A 83 4.67 -2.30 7.42
CA ILE A 83 3.40 -1.75 7.93
C ILE A 83 2.23 -2.66 7.55
N VAL A 84 2.17 -3.11 6.30
CA VAL A 84 1.12 -4.02 5.81
C VAL A 84 1.14 -5.34 6.57
N LYS A 85 2.31 -5.95 6.78
CA LYS A 85 2.43 -7.19 7.56
C LYS A 85 1.90 -7.03 8.99
N ARG A 86 2.30 -5.96 9.68
CA ARG A 86 1.79 -5.68 11.04
C ARG A 86 0.28 -5.49 11.06
N ALA A 87 -0.27 -4.77 10.08
CA ALA A 87 -1.72 -4.58 9.98
C ALA A 87 -2.47 -5.91 9.74
N ASN A 88 -1.91 -6.81 8.93
CA ASN A 88 -2.46 -8.16 8.75
C ASN A 88 -2.34 -9.01 10.02
N ASP A 89 -1.19 -8.99 10.69
CA ASP A 89 -1.00 -9.73 11.95
C ASP A 89 -2.00 -9.27 13.02
N ASP A 90 -2.18 -7.95 13.17
CA ASP A 90 -3.17 -7.35 14.09
C ASP A 90 -4.61 -7.76 13.72
N TYR A 91 -4.92 -7.88 12.43
CA TYR A 91 -6.23 -8.33 11.95
C TYR A 91 -6.47 -9.81 12.23
N GLU A 92 -5.48 -10.67 12.00
CA GLU A 92 -5.56 -12.09 12.31
C GLU A 92 -5.71 -12.35 13.81
N GLU A 93 -5.02 -11.58 14.66
CA GLU A 93 -5.20 -11.63 16.12
C GLU A 93 -6.63 -11.26 16.52
N LEU A 94 -7.17 -10.17 15.95
CA LEU A 94 -8.56 -9.75 16.20
C LEU A 94 -9.57 -10.85 15.84
N MET A 95 -9.33 -11.58 14.75
CA MET A 95 -10.19 -12.67 14.29
C MET A 95 -10.05 -13.96 15.11
N ARG A 96 -8.95 -14.13 15.86
CA ARG A 96 -8.75 -15.27 16.76
C ARG A 96 -9.42 -15.09 18.13
N ASP A 97 -9.59 -13.85 18.58
CA ASP A 97 -10.19 -13.52 19.87
C ASP A 97 -11.74 -13.46 19.86
N LEU A 98 -12.36 -13.68 18.70
CA LEU A 98 -13.82 -13.68 18.49
C LEU A 98 -14.41 -15.10 18.45
#